data_AF-A0A839IZ10-F1
#
_entry.id   AF-A0A839IZ10-F1
#
_cell.length_a   1.000
_cell.length_b   1.000
_cell.length_c   1.000
_cell.angle_alpha   90.00
_cell.angle_beta   90.00
_cell.angle_gamma   90.00
#
_symmetry.space_group_name_H-M   'P 1'
#
loop_
_entity.id
_entity.type
_entity.pdbx_description
1 polymer ?
#
loop_
_entity_poly.entity_id
_entity_poly.type
_entity_poly.pdbx_seq_one_letter_code
_entity_poly.pdbx_strand_id
1 'polypeptide(L)'
;AGVFIFLYFKNEFILLAFLRLRKQDFDGAKKWLDKIKNPEAALVKKQQGYYSYLHGIMTMQDNMNESEKHFKKAIALGLSMKHDLAMAKLNLAGIAFSKRRKREAQQLLTEA
;
A
#
# COMPACT_ATOMS: atom_id res chain seq x y z
N ALA A 1 7.71 -24.29 -2.72
CA ALA A 1 8.30 -23.19 -1.94
C ALA A 1 7.23 -22.19 -1.46
N GLY A 2 6.30 -22.60 -0.59
CA GLY A 2 5.17 -21.76 -0.12
C GLY A 2 5.25 -21.29 1.34
N VAL A 3 6.17 -21.85 2.14
CA VAL A 3 6.20 -21.66 3.60
C VAL A 3 6.89 -20.35 4.02
N PHE A 4 7.79 -19.80 3.19
CA PHE A 4 8.53 -18.58 3.53
C PHE A 4 7.68 -17.30 3.43
N ILE A 5 6.63 -17.30 2.61
CA ILE A 5 5.72 -16.15 2.50
C ILE A 5 4.90 -16.01 3.79
N PHE A 6 4.47 -17.13 4.39
CA PHE A 6 3.72 -17.15 5.66
C PHE A 6 4.48 -16.53 6.83
N LEU A 7 5.78 -16.80 6.94
CA LEU A 7 6.61 -16.28 8.05
C LEU A 7 7.00 -14.81 7.86
N TYR A 8 7.05 -14.33 6.61
CA TYR A 8 7.36 -12.92 6.29
C TYR A 8 6.22 -11.97 6.68
N PHE A 9 4.97 -12.42 6.50
CA PHE A 9 3.77 -11.72 6.95
C PHE A 9 3.31 -12.27 8.30
N LYS A 10 4.04 -11.99 9.38
CA LYS A 10 3.61 -12.33 10.77
C LYS A 10 2.18 -11.88 11.16
N ASN A 11 1.49 -11.11 10.32
CA ASN A 11 0.07 -10.80 10.43
C ASN A 11 -0.72 -11.32 9.22
N GLU A 12 -1.48 -12.39 9.44
CA GLU A 12 -2.27 -13.12 8.42
C GLU A 12 -3.34 -12.23 7.76
N PHE A 13 -3.82 -11.19 8.48
CA PHE A 13 -4.84 -10.27 7.99
C PHE A 13 -4.40 -9.44 6.78
N ILE A 14 -3.12 -9.03 6.72
CA ILE A 14 -2.58 -8.27 5.57
C ILE A 14 -2.52 -9.17 4.34
N LEU A 15 -2.15 -10.43 4.52
CA LEU A 15 -2.09 -11.41 3.42
C LEU A 15 -3.49 -11.68 2.86
N LEU A 16 -4.48 -11.86 3.72
CA LEU A 16 -5.88 -12.05 3.31
C LEU A 16 -6.44 -10.81 2.60
N ALA A 17 -6.16 -9.60 3.11
CA ALA A 17 -6.54 -8.35 2.47
C ALA A 17 -5.89 -8.21 1.08
N PHE A 18 -4.61 -8.56 0.95
CA PHE A 18 -3.90 -8.55 -0.34
C PHE A 18 -4.51 -9.54 -1.35
N LEU A 19 -4.80 -10.77 -0.92
CA LEU A 19 -5.41 -11.77 -1.80
C LEU A 19 -6.79 -11.34 -2.30
N ARG A 20 -7.57 -10.66 -1.44
CA ARG A 20 -8.88 -10.08 -1.78
C ARG A 20 -8.73 -8.92 -2.76
N LEU A 21 -7.80 -8.01 -2.48
CA LEU A 21 -7.51 -6.86 -3.35
C LEU A 21 -7.06 -7.30 -4.75
N ARG A 22 -6.26 -8.37 -4.85
CA ARG A 22 -5.86 -8.96 -6.14
C ARG A 22 -7.03 -9.53 -6.94
N LYS A 23 -8.13 -9.89 -6.28
CA LYS A 23 -9.39 -10.31 -6.92
C LYS A 23 -10.35 -9.14 -7.16
N GLN A 24 -9.89 -7.88 -7.01
CA GLN A 24 -10.72 -6.66 -7.03
C GLN A 24 -11.81 -6.63 -5.95
N ASP A 25 -11.71 -7.45 -4.91
CA ASP A 25 -12.65 -7.48 -3.78
C ASP A 25 -12.21 -6.46 -2.72
N PHE A 26 -12.55 -5.19 -2.96
CA PHE A 26 -12.20 -4.06 -2.09
C PHE A 26 -12.94 -4.09 -0.75
N ASP A 27 -14.21 -4.51 -0.73
CA ASP A 27 -15.01 -4.62 0.49
C ASP A 27 -14.50 -5.72 1.42
N GLY A 28 -14.14 -6.88 0.85
CA GLY A 28 -13.49 -7.94 1.58
C GLY A 28 -12.15 -7.50 2.15
N ALA A 29 -11.32 -6.83 1.34
CA ALA A 29 -10.04 -6.29 1.79
C ALA A 29 -10.22 -5.26 2.94
N LYS A 30 -11.20 -4.37 2.83
CA LYS A 30 -11.54 -3.39 3.88
C LYS A 30 -11.89 -4.06 5.20
N LYS A 31 -12.75 -5.08 5.17
CA LYS A 31 -13.14 -5.82 6.39
C LYS A 31 -11.94 -6.49 7.08
N TRP A 32 -10.97 -6.98 6.31
CA TRP A 32 -9.74 -7.57 6.86
C TRP A 32 -8.78 -6.50 7.39
N LEU A 33 -8.71 -5.33 6.75
CA LEU A 33 -7.90 -4.19 7.21
C LEU A 33 -8.51 -3.51 8.44
N ASP A 34 -9.83 -3.39 8.53
CA ASP A 34 -10.54 -2.80 9.68
C ASP A 34 -10.44 -3.68 10.93
N LYS A 35 -10.20 -4.99 10.77
CA LYS A 35 -9.85 -5.87 11.90
C LYS A 35 -8.52 -5.49 12.54
N ILE A 36 -7.63 -4.82 11.81
CA ILE A 36 -6.35 -4.31 12.31
C ILE A 36 -6.61 -2.95 12.98
N LYS A 37 -7.16 -3.00 14.20
CA LYS A 37 -7.55 -1.78 14.95
C LYS A 37 -6.35 -0.93 15.39
N ASN A 38 -5.20 -1.54 15.67
CA ASN A 38 -3.98 -0.86 16.12
C ASN A 38 -2.76 -1.22 15.26
N PRO A 39 -2.58 -0.57 14.10
CA PRO A 39 -1.43 -0.83 13.25
C PRO A 39 -0.11 -0.50 13.95
N GLU A 40 -0.06 0.51 14.83
CA GLU A 40 1.19 0.91 15.50
C GLU A 40 1.65 -0.05 16.60
N ALA A 41 0.73 -0.69 17.32
CA ALA A 41 1.04 -1.64 18.39
C ALA A 41 1.15 -3.10 17.91
N ALA A 42 0.44 -3.46 16.83
CA ALA A 42 0.36 -4.84 16.34
C ALA A 42 1.28 -5.13 15.15
N LEU A 43 1.79 -4.10 14.45
CA LEU A 43 2.55 -4.27 13.22
C LEU A 43 3.97 -3.71 13.34
N VAL A 44 4.93 -4.47 12.80
CA VAL A 44 6.29 -3.97 12.54
C VAL A 44 6.20 -2.82 11.53
N LYS A 45 7.09 -1.80 11.60
CA LYS A 45 7.10 -0.64 10.66
C LYS A 45 6.87 -1.02 9.18
N LYS A 46 7.46 -2.12 8.74
CA LYS A 46 7.28 -2.70 7.39
C LYS A 46 5.84 -3.09 7.05
N GLN A 47 5.13 -3.68 8.02
CA GLN A 47 3.74 -4.07 7.89
C GLN A 47 2.81 -2.84 7.96
N GLN A 48 3.16 -1.81 8.74
CA GLN A 48 2.46 -0.52 8.72
C GLN A 48 2.59 0.18 7.36
N GLY A 49 3.75 0.04 6.70
CA GLY A 49 3.97 0.47 5.32
C GLY A 49 3.00 -0.21 4.35
N TYR A 50 2.87 -1.54 4.41
CA TYR A 50 1.92 -2.29 3.59
C TYR A 50 0.45 -1.96 3.88
N TYR A 51 0.11 -1.79 5.16
CA TYR A 51 -1.23 -1.37 5.55
C TYR A 51 -1.60 -0.02 4.92
N SER A 52 -0.66 0.93 4.96
CA SER A 52 -0.83 2.24 4.33
C SER A 52 -0.90 2.12 2.80
N TYR A 53 -0.12 1.23 2.19
CA TYR A 53 -0.17 0.98 0.75
C TYR A 53 -1.53 0.45 0.28
N LEU A 54 -2.09 -0.54 1.00
CA LEU A 54 -3.41 -1.08 0.68
C LEU A 54 -4.52 -0.03 0.83
N HIS A 55 -4.48 0.77 1.90
CA HIS A 55 -5.39 1.92 2.06
C HIS A 55 -5.24 2.95 0.94
N GLY A 56 -4.00 3.20 0.49
CA GLY A 56 -3.74 4.08 -0.65
C GLY A 56 -4.41 3.61 -1.94
N ILE A 57 -4.37 2.31 -2.23
CA ILE A 57 -5.04 1.74 -3.40
C ILE A 57 -6.56 1.89 -3.29
N MET A 58 -7.13 1.58 -2.11
CA MET A 58 -8.57 1.64 -1.91
C MET A 58 -9.11 3.07 -2.02
N THR A 59 -8.42 4.03 -1.39
CA THR A 59 -8.82 5.44 -1.41
C THR A 59 -8.51 6.13 -2.74
N MET A 60 -7.81 5.48 -3.68
CA MET A 60 -7.49 6.08 -4.99
C MET A 60 -8.75 6.40 -5.80
N GLN A 61 -9.78 5.56 -5.71
CA GLN A 61 -11.06 5.78 -6.41
C GLN A 61 -11.92 6.85 -5.74
N ASP A 62 -11.93 6.87 -4.40
CA ASP A 62 -12.79 7.79 -3.64
C ASP A 62 -12.16 9.18 -3.47
N ASN A 63 -10.87 9.23 -3.13
CA ASN A 63 -10.16 10.45 -2.79
C ASN A 63 -8.65 10.39 -3.08
N MET A 64 -8.27 10.95 -4.23
CA MET A 64 -6.87 11.07 -4.66
C MET A 64 -5.96 11.85 -3.71
N ASN A 65 -6.49 12.73 -2.85
CA ASN A 65 -5.67 13.46 -1.87
C ASN A 65 -5.31 12.57 -0.68
N GLU A 66 -6.26 11.78 -0.18
CA GLU A 66 -6.00 10.83 0.90
C GLU A 66 -5.12 9.68 0.42
N SER A 67 -5.37 9.16 -0.78
CA SER A 67 -4.54 8.14 -1.43
C SER A 67 -3.07 8.56 -1.51
N GLU A 68 -2.80 9.82 -1.89
CA GLU A 68 -1.44 10.36 -1.92
C GLU A 68 -0.76 10.33 -0.54
N LYS A 69 -1.47 10.73 0.52
CA LYS A 69 -0.93 10.70 1.89
C LYS A 69 -0.59 9.28 2.31
N HIS A 70 -1.47 8.32 2.01
CA HIS A 70 -1.27 6.92 2.32
C HIS A 70 -0.06 6.32 1.60
N PHE A 71 0.13 6.61 0.31
CA PHE A 71 1.32 6.16 -0.43
C PHE A 71 2.61 6.80 0.09
N LYS A 72 2.60 8.11 0.38
CA LYS A 72 3.77 8.79 0.99
C LYS A 72 4.12 8.19 2.36
N LYS A 73 3.11 7.91 3.19
CA LYS A 73 3.29 7.23 4.49
C LYS A 73 3.83 5.81 4.31
N ALA A 74 3.32 5.07 3.32
CA ALA A 74 3.80 3.72 3.01
C ALA A 74 5.29 3.69 2.64
N ILE A 75 5.71 4.59 1.75
CA ILE A 75 7.10 4.74 1.31
C ILE A 75 8.00 5.15 2.50
N ALA A 76 7.56 6.12 3.31
CA ALA A 76 8.32 6.59 4.46
C ALA A 76 8.52 5.52 5.55
N LEU A 77 7.51 4.67 5.77
CA LEU A 77 7.59 3.55 6.72
C LEU A 77 8.44 2.37 6.21
N GLY A 78 8.74 2.34 4.92
CA GLY A 78 9.59 1.36 4.27
C GLY A 78 8.85 0.06 3.93
N LEU A 79 8.48 -0.11 2.67
CA LEU A 79 7.98 -1.39 2.17
C LEU A 79 9.13 -2.40 2.12
N SER A 80 8.88 -3.59 2.66
CA SER A 80 9.91 -4.63 2.74
C SER A 80 10.26 -5.23 1.38
N MET A 81 9.36 -5.09 0.40
CA MET A 81 9.52 -5.60 -0.95
C MET A 81 9.80 -4.44 -1.92
N LYS A 82 10.89 -4.55 -2.68
CA LYS A 82 11.26 -3.56 -3.71
C LYS A 82 10.18 -3.41 -4.79
N HIS A 83 9.50 -4.51 -5.13
CA HIS A 83 8.42 -4.51 -6.11
C HIS A 83 7.23 -3.67 -5.64
N ASP A 84 6.78 -3.84 -4.40
CA ASP A 84 5.68 -3.03 -3.86
C ASP A 84 6.07 -1.57 -3.65
N LEU A 85 7.35 -1.29 -3.36
CA LEU A 85 7.87 0.07 -3.36
C LEU A 85 7.78 0.73 -4.75
N ALA A 86 8.21 0.02 -5.79
CA ALA A 86 8.09 0.49 -7.18
C ALA A 86 6.62 0.71 -7.57
N MET A 87 5.73 -0.21 -7.20
CA MET A 87 4.29 -0.07 -7.43
C MET A 87 3.69 1.11 -6.65
N ALA A 88 4.11 1.36 -5.41
CA ALA A 88 3.68 2.52 -4.62
C ALA A 88 4.11 3.83 -5.28
N LYS A 89 5.37 3.90 -5.76
CA LYS A 89 5.88 5.07 -6.49
C LYS A 89 5.19 5.27 -7.83
N LEU A 90 4.88 4.20 -8.57
CA LEU A 90 4.13 4.24 -9.82
C LEU A 90 2.71 4.77 -9.61
N ASN A 91 2.00 4.27 -8.60
CA ASN A 91 0.67 4.76 -8.23
C ASN A 91 0.72 6.24 -7.81
N LEU A 92 1.72 6.63 -7.03
CA LEU A 92 1.94 8.02 -6.63
C LEU A 92 2.24 8.93 -7.84
N ALA A 93 3.04 8.46 -8.80
CA ALA A 93 3.30 9.15 -10.06
C ALA A 93 2.01 9.29 -10.89
N GLY A 94 1.18 8.24 -10.95
CA GLY A 94 -0.15 8.29 -11.58
C GLY A 94 -1.04 9.37 -10.98
N ILE A 95 -1.13 9.45 -9.65
CA ILE A 95 -1.87 10.51 -8.94
C ILE A 95 -1.26 11.89 -9.24
N ALA A 96 0.06 12.02 -9.26
CA ALA A 96 0.75 13.27 -9.56
C ALA A 96 0.45 13.73 -11.01
N PHE A 97 0.39 12.80 -11.98
CA PHE A 97 -0.06 13.10 -13.34
C PHE A 97 -1.50 13.60 -13.39
N SER A 98 -2.43 12.94 -12.69
CA SER A 98 -3.83 13.38 -12.60
C SER A 98 -3.95 14.80 -12.03
N LYS A 99 -3.07 15.18 -11.10
CA LYS A 99 -3.00 16.54 -10.53
C LYS A 99 -2.14 17.53 -11.33
N ARG A 100 -1.79 17.21 -12.59
CA ARG A 100 -0.94 18.03 -13.48
C ARG A 100 0.48 18.31 -12.96
N ARG A 101 0.99 17.55 -11.99
CA ARG A 101 2.35 17.67 -11.42
C ARG A 101 3.35 16.81 -12.18
N LYS A 102 3.60 17.15 -13.45
CA LYS A 102 4.44 16.35 -14.37
C LYS A 102 5.89 16.15 -13.88
N ARG A 103 6.50 17.17 -13.27
CA ARG A 103 7.89 17.08 -12.75
C ARG A 103 8.01 16.10 -11.58
N GLU A 104 7.14 16.20 -10.59
CA GLU A 104 7.09 15.29 -9.44
C GLU A 104 6.82 13.85 -9.91
N ALA A 105 5.88 13.67 -10.84
CA ALA A 105 5.55 12.36 -11.40
C ALA A 105 6.75 11.71 -12.11
N GLN A 106 7.54 12.48 -12.88
CA GLN A 106 8.68 11.94 -13.61
C GLN A 106 9.86 11.59 -12.71
N GLN A 107 10.06 12.35 -11.63
CA GLN A 107 11.02 11.99 -10.58
C GLN A 107 10.62 10.66 -9.92
N LEU A 108 9.35 10.53 -9.52
CA LEU A 108 8.84 9.30 -8.90
C LEU A 108 8.95 8.07 -9.79
N LEU A 109 8.76 8.21 -11.10
CA LEU A 109 8.98 7.14 -12.08
C LEU A 109 10.45 6.77 -12.26
N THR A 110 11.36 7.74 -12.13
CA THR A 110 12.81 7.50 -12.25
C THR A 110 13.37 6.82 -11.01
N GLU A 111 12.75 7.07 -9.85
CA GLU A 111 13.13 6.47 -8.58
C GLU A 111 12.43 5.12 -8.27
N ALA A 112 11.46 4.71 -9.10
CA ALA A 112 10.70 3.46 -8.97
C ALA A 112 11.49 2.26 -9.51
#